data_AF-A0A4Q1IEG5-F1
#
_entry.id   AF-A0A4Q1IEG5-F1
#
_cell.length_a   1.000
_cell.length_b   1.000
_cell.length_c   1.000
_cell.angle_alpha   90.00
_cell.angle_beta   90.00
_cell.angle_gamma   90.00
#
_symmetry.space_group_name_H-M   'P 1'
#
loop_
_entity.id
_entity.type
_entity.pdbx_description
1 polymer ?
#
loop_
_entity_poly.entity_id
_entity_poly.type
_entity_poly.pdbx_seq_one_letter_code
_entity_poly.pdbx_strand_id
1 'polypeptide(L)'
;MDSWSLRNLRQDLSKFLELVSEYQIGDFNSLYNFQGKIDSLNSFEYEIKDIVFNLNKRISGTMPETLNKYKISLDNTISLNQKDFTINDILAKDYLFELNIDSYASTVEADGKPYKNCWHLDKHIDSTEPKYTHPTYHFHFGGEYLEGLDTGEISIFSSPRLPHPPMDIFLGFHFIISNFYSSKDFPFVNELKGKYEYQQIIRRAQERLWSPYFKAFDPKNTHQDFTMSNLFPLYIS
;
A
#
# COMPACT_ATOMS: atom_id res chain seq x y z
N MET A 1 3.41 0.51 22.98
CA MET A 1 4.85 0.26 22.80
C MET A 1 5.16 -1.05 22.07
N ASP A 2 4.27 -2.07 22.09
CA ASP A 2 4.57 -3.39 21.51
C ASP A 2 4.25 -3.54 20.00
N SER A 3 3.69 -2.51 19.36
CA SER A 3 3.20 -2.58 17.99
C SER A 3 4.35 -2.56 16.95
N TRP A 4 5.44 -1.84 17.21
CA TRP A 4 6.65 -1.73 16.37
C TRP A 4 7.74 -2.77 16.72
N SER A 5 7.33 -3.93 17.24
CA SER A 5 8.24 -4.99 17.66
C SER A 5 8.72 -5.83 16.45
N LEU A 6 10.04 -5.94 16.26
CA LEU A 6 10.63 -6.82 15.24
C LEU A 6 10.22 -8.29 15.43
N ARG A 7 10.07 -8.72 16.68
CA ARG A 7 9.55 -10.05 17.01
C ARG A 7 8.14 -10.25 16.47
N ASN A 8 7.26 -9.26 16.67
CA ASN A 8 5.89 -9.32 16.18
C ASN A 8 5.86 -9.26 14.65
N LEU A 9 6.67 -8.42 14.01
CA LEU A 9 6.81 -8.38 12.54
C LEU A 9 7.23 -9.74 11.98
N ARG A 10 8.21 -10.39 12.59
CA ARG A 10 8.66 -11.73 12.18
C ARG A 10 7.57 -12.78 12.32
N GLN A 11 6.89 -12.81 13.46
CA GLN A 11 5.79 -13.76 13.68
C GLN A 11 4.64 -13.53 12.69
N ASP A 12 4.28 -12.27 12.47
CA ASP A 12 3.25 -11.85 11.53
C ASP A 12 3.63 -12.22 10.10
N LEU A 13 4.85 -11.91 9.66
CA LEU A 13 5.34 -12.24 8.31
C LEU A 13 5.38 -13.75 8.09
N SER A 14 5.90 -14.50 9.04
CA SER A 14 5.96 -15.96 8.95
C SER A 14 4.56 -16.56 8.83
N LYS A 15 3.62 -16.13 9.68
CA LYS A 15 2.26 -16.66 9.64
C LYS A 15 1.51 -16.18 8.40
N PHE A 16 1.74 -14.94 7.98
CA PHE A 16 1.18 -14.39 6.75
C PHE A 16 1.61 -15.22 5.54
N LEU A 17 2.91 -15.48 5.37
CA LEU A 17 3.43 -16.29 4.25
C LEU A 17 2.88 -17.71 4.25
N GLU A 18 2.74 -18.33 5.42
CA GLU A 18 2.06 -19.63 5.56
C GLU A 18 0.62 -19.55 5.02
N LEU A 19 -0.15 -18.56 5.47
CA LEU A 19 -1.56 -18.40 5.11
C LEU A 19 -1.80 -18.10 3.63
N VAL A 20 -0.91 -17.31 2.98
CA VAL A 20 -1.11 -16.88 1.59
C VAL A 20 -0.50 -17.83 0.57
N SER A 21 0.51 -18.63 0.96
CA SER A 21 1.20 -19.59 0.08
C SER A 21 0.26 -20.63 -0.54
N GLU A 22 -0.83 -20.95 0.16
CA GLU A 22 -1.85 -21.91 -0.28
C GLU A 22 -2.57 -21.47 -1.56
N TYR A 23 -2.68 -20.16 -1.82
CA TYR A 23 -3.58 -19.63 -2.85
C TYR A 23 -2.91 -19.38 -4.21
N GLN A 24 -1.57 -19.44 -4.30
CA GLN A 24 -0.81 -19.24 -5.54
C GLN A 24 -1.21 -17.98 -6.34
N ILE A 25 -1.47 -16.90 -5.63
CA ILE A 25 -2.01 -15.65 -6.21
C ILE A 25 -0.94 -14.72 -6.77
N GLY A 26 0.33 -15.12 -6.75
CA GLY A 26 1.43 -14.20 -7.01
C GLY A 26 2.82 -14.80 -6.76
N ASP A 27 3.84 -13.96 -6.90
CA ASP A 27 5.22 -14.24 -6.49
C ASP A 27 5.57 -13.41 -5.25
N PHE A 28 5.85 -14.12 -4.16
CA PHE A 28 6.22 -13.55 -2.85
C PHE A 28 7.68 -13.83 -2.48
N ASN A 29 8.55 -14.15 -3.44
CA ASN A 29 9.97 -14.38 -3.23
C ASN A 29 10.67 -13.21 -2.50
N SER A 30 10.29 -11.97 -2.81
CA SER A 30 10.78 -10.78 -2.11
C SER A 30 10.47 -10.82 -0.61
N LEU A 31 9.28 -11.28 -0.22
CA LEU A 31 8.88 -11.48 1.18
C LEU A 31 9.61 -12.65 1.85
N TYR A 32 9.81 -13.77 1.15
CA TYR A 32 10.60 -14.89 1.68
C TYR A 32 12.07 -14.49 1.90
N ASN A 33 12.65 -13.75 0.96
CA ASN A 33 13.99 -13.20 1.09
C ASN A 33 14.09 -12.23 2.27
N PHE A 34 13.08 -11.38 2.46
CA PHE A 34 13.01 -10.49 3.61
C PHE A 34 12.87 -11.25 4.93
N GLN A 35 12.02 -12.28 4.98
CA GLN A 35 11.87 -13.16 6.15
C GLN A 35 13.21 -13.79 6.58
N GLY A 36 14.04 -14.21 5.63
CA GLY A 36 15.38 -14.75 5.92
C GLY A 36 16.37 -13.72 6.47
N LYS A 37 16.13 -12.43 6.24
CA LYS A 37 16.99 -11.32 6.70
C LYS A 37 16.49 -10.67 7.98
N ILE A 38 15.22 -10.86 8.36
CA ILE A 38 14.58 -10.12 9.46
C ILE A 38 15.31 -10.26 10.81
N ASP A 39 15.94 -11.40 11.07
CA ASP A 39 16.69 -11.66 12.30
C ASP A 39 18.01 -10.88 12.37
N SER A 40 18.49 -10.36 11.24
CA SER A 40 19.68 -9.51 11.16
C SER A 40 19.37 -8.01 11.29
N LEU A 41 18.09 -7.63 11.34
CA LEU A 41 17.68 -6.24 11.48
C LEU A 41 17.82 -5.76 12.92
N ASN A 42 18.33 -4.54 13.08
CA ASN A 42 18.44 -3.87 14.37
C ASN A 42 17.28 -2.89 14.64
N SER A 43 16.52 -2.55 13.60
CA SER A 43 15.38 -1.63 13.62
C SER A 43 14.21 -2.20 12.80
N PHE A 44 13.00 -1.73 13.07
CA PHE A 44 11.79 -2.04 12.27
C PHE A 44 11.82 -1.18 11.01
N GLU A 45 12.83 -1.36 10.19
CA GLU A 45 13.02 -0.63 8.94
C GLU A 45 13.28 -1.64 7.84
N TYR A 46 12.67 -1.43 6.68
CA TYR A 46 12.82 -2.32 5.55
C TYR A 46 12.45 -1.64 4.24
N GLU A 47 13.01 -2.19 3.17
CA GLU A 47 12.64 -1.92 1.80
C GLU A 47 12.37 -3.28 1.13
N ILE A 48 11.15 -3.45 0.64
CA ILE A 48 10.73 -4.66 -0.06
C ILE A 48 10.10 -4.23 -1.37
N LYS A 49 10.66 -4.72 -2.47
CA LYS A 49 10.21 -4.43 -3.83
C LYS A 49 9.69 -5.69 -4.51
N ASP A 50 8.89 -5.50 -5.54
CA ASP A 50 8.38 -6.55 -6.41
C ASP A 50 7.63 -7.65 -5.64
N ILE A 51 6.71 -7.28 -4.76
CA ILE A 51 5.70 -8.23 -4.26
C ILE A 51 4.64 -8.35 -5.36
N VAL A 52 4.62 -9.46 -6.09
CA VAL A 52 3.83 -9.58 -7.32
C VAL A 52 2.55 -10.37 -7.08
N PHE A 53 1.45 -9.87 -7.61
CA PHE A 53 0.14 -10.50 -7.64
C PHE A 53 -0.31 -10.70 -9.08
N ASN A 54 -0.89 -11.86 -9.37
CA ASN A 54 -1.40 -12.20 -10.69
C ASN A 54 -2.92 -12.39 -10.64
N LEU A 55 -3.63 -11.76 -11.58
CA LEU A 55 -5.07 -11.82 -11.71
C LEU A 55 -5.44 -12.20 -13.14
N ASN A 56 -6.25 -13.26 -13.32
CA ASN A 56 -6.71 -13.72 -14.63
C ASN A 56 -8.23 -13.58 -14.80
N LYS A 57 -8.77 -12.45 -14.31
CA LYS A 57 -10.17 -12.05 -14.45
C LYS A 57 -10.25 -10.55 -14.65
N ARG A 58 -11.25 -10.09 -15.41
CA ARG A 58 -11.51 -8.67 -15.61
C ARG A 58 -11.80 -7.97 -14.28
N ILE A 59 -11.16 -6.82 -14.06
CA ILE A 59 -11.48 -5.91 -12.97
C ILE A 59 -12.62 -4.99 -13.43
N SER A 60 -13.68 -4.90 -12.62
CA SER A 60 -14.85 -4.06 -12.95
C SER A 60 -14.45 -2.60 -13.17
N GLY A 61 -15.08 -1.94 -14.15
CA GLY A 61 -14.75 -0.55 -14.51
C GLY A 61 -13.46 -0.38 -15.33
N THR A 62 -12.72 -1.46 -15.63
CA THR A 62 -11.54 -1.38 -16.49
C THR A 62 -11.91 -1.19 -17.96
N MET A 63 -11.20 -0.28 -18.62
CA MET A 63 -11.23 -0.07 -20.06
C MET A 63 -9.81 -0.19 -20.65
N PRO A 64 -9.64 -0.74 -21.86
CA PRO A 64 -10.69 -1.37 -22.68
C PRO A 64 -11.23 -2.65 -22.06
N GLU A 65 -12.47 -3.03 -22.40
CA GLU A 65 -13.15 -4.20 -21.80
C GLU A 65 -12.44 -5.54 -22.08
N THR A 66 -11.56 -5.56 -23.08
CA THR A 66 -10.74 -6.71 -23.45
C THR A 66 -9.66 -7.05 -22.42
N LEU A 67 -9.36 -6.15 -21.47
CA LEU A 67 -8.39 -6.38 -20.40
C LEU A 67 -8.94 -7.37 -19.36
N ASN A 68 -8.19 -8.45 -19.13
CA ASN A 68 -8.60 -9.51 -18.21
C ASN A 68 -7.43 -10.27 -17.56
N LYS A 69 -6.18 -9.87 -17.84
CA LYS A 69 -4.99 -10.35 -17.16
C LYS A 69 -4.26 -9.16 -16.57
N TYR A 70 -3.84 -9.28 -15.31
CA TYR A 70 -3.20 -8.20 -14.59
C TYR A 70 -2.03 -8.74 -13.77
N LYS A 71 -0.93 -8.00 -13.79
CA LYS A 71 0.20 -8.16 -12.88
C LYS A 71 0.24 -6.90 -12.02
N ILE A 72 0.04 -7.06 -10.71
CA ILE A 72 0.13 -5.96 -9.74
C ILE A 72 1.43 -6.17 -8.96
N SER A 73 2.37 -5.24 -9.06
CA SER A 73 3.59 -5.20 -8.25
C SER A 73 3.41 -4.19 -7.12
N LEU A 74 3.77 -4.59 -5.90
CA LEU A 74 3.80 -3.74 -4.72
C LEU A 74 5.23 -3.54 -4.23
N ASP A 75 5.61 -2.28 -4.10
CA ASP A 75 6.84 -1.84 -3.44
C ASP A 75 6.48 -1.13 -2.14
N ASN A 76 7.19 -1.45 -1.06
CA ASN A 76 6.98 -0.84 0.24
C ASN A 76 8.30 -0.59 0.98
N THR A 77 8.44 0.65 1.44
CA THR A 77 9.56 1.10 2.26
C THR A 77 9.01 1.66 3.57
N ILE A 78 9.46 1.08 4.69
CA ILE A 78 9.21 1.58 6.03
C ILE A 78 10.55 2.01 6.64
N SER A 79 10.64 3.30 6.94
CA SER A 79 11.77 3.90 7.67
C SER A 79 11.20 4.65 8.88
N LEU A 80 11.90 4.61 10.01
CA LEU A 80 11.44 5.26 11.24
C LEU A 80 12.29 6.49 11.54
N ASN A 81 11.66 7.53 12.07
CA ASN A 81 12.41 8.65 12.63
C ASN A 81 12.68 8.43 14.13
N GLN A 82 13.67 9.14 14.67
CA GLN A 82 14.07 9.02 16.07
C GLN A 82 13.23 9.91 17.02
N LYS A 83 12.05 10.39 16.61
CA LYS A 83 11.22 11.29 17.43
C LYS A 83 10.39 10.49 18.45
N ASP A 84 9.88 11.21 19.44
CA ASP A 84 8.90 10.66 20.39
C ASP A 84 7.57 10.37 19.67
N PHE A 85 7.24 9.08 19.55
CA PHE A 85 6.07 8.58 18.84
C PHE A 85 4.73 8.87 19.55
N THR A 86 4.76 9.34 20.80
CA THR A 86 3.53 9.72 21.53
C THR A 86 2.99 11.09 21.08
N ILE A 87 3.87 11.90 20.49
CA ILE A 87 3.59 13.27 20.06
C ILE A 87 3.86 13.49 18.57
N ASN A 88 4.71 12.67 17.94
CA ASN A 88 5.08 12.78 16.54
C ASN A 88 4.81 11.50 15.76
N ASP A 89 4.62 11.66 14.47
CA ASP A 89 4.45 10.58 13.54
C ASP A 89 5.80 9.87 13.39
N ILE A 90 5.79 8.55 13.53
CA ILE A 90 7.01 7.73 13.61
C ILE A 90 7.63 7.45 12.23
N LEU A 91 6.85 7.50 11.14
CA LEU A 91 7.41 7.22 9.82
C LEU A 91 8.32 8.37 9.36
N ALA A 92 9.46 8.00 8.79
CA ALA A 92 10.37 8.94 8.16
C ALA A 92 9.86 9.39 6.78
N LYS A 93 10.56 10.35 6.17
CA LYS A 93 10.13 11.03 4.95
C LYS A 93 10.28 10.17 3.69
N ASP A 94 11.13 9.15 3.74
CA ASP A 94 11.39 8.16 2.71
C ASP A 94 10.42 6.97 2.74
N TYR A 95 9.33 7.07 3.53
CA TYR A 95 8.21 6.15 3.46
C TYR A 95 7.64 6.09 2.03
N LEU A 96 7.49 4.87 1.50
CA LEU A 96 6.94 4.63 0.18
C LEU A 96 5.99 3.43 0.20
N PHE A 97 4.86 3.59 -0.47
CA PHE A 97 3.98 2.51 -0.86
C PHE A 97 3.56 2.74 -2.32
N GLU A 98 3.93 1.83 -3.20
CA GLU A 98 3.73 1.99 -4.64
C GLU A 98 3.10 0.73 -5.24
N LEU A 99 2.04 0.93 -6.01
CA LEU A 99 1.34 -0.12 -6.74
C LEU A 99 1.49 0.13 -8.24
N ASN A 100 2.19 -0.78 -8.90
CA ASN A 100 2.34 -0.80 -10.35
C ASN A 100 1.44 -1.89 -10.93
N ILE A 101 0.57 -1.55 -11.87
CA ILE A 101 -0.38 -2.48 -12.49
C ILE A 101 -0.12 -2.52 -13.99
N ASP A 102 0.30 -3.69 -14.47
CA ASP A 102 0.34 -4.01 -15.89
C ASP A 102 -0.90 -4.81 -16.25
N SER A 103 -1.67 -4.30 -17.23
CA SER A 103 -2.90 -4.93 -17.71
C SER A 103 -2.73 -5.42 -19.15
N TYR A 104 -3.24 -6.61 -19.43
CA TYR A 104 -3.12 -7.28 -20.71
C TYR A 104 -4.48 -7.78 -21.20
N ALA A 105 -4.70 -7.70 -22.51
CA ALA A 105 -5.85 -8.33 -23.16
C ALA A 105 -5.52 -9.78 -23.51
N SER A 106 -6.41 -10.72 -23.20
CA SER A 106 -6.18 -12.16 -23.46
C SER A 106 -5.98 -12.52 -24.93
N THR A 107 -6.43 -11.68 -25.85
CA THR A 107 -6.46 -11.93 -27.31
C THR A 107 -5.25 -11.40 -28.04
N VAL A 108 -4.36 -10.66 -27.37
CA VAL A 108 -3.13 -10.17 -27.99
C VAL A 108 -2.09 -11.26 -27.77
N GLU A 109 -1.60 -11.84 -28.88
CA GLU A 109 -0.43 -12.71 -28.87
C GLU A 109 0.72 -12.05 -28.11
N ALA A 110 1.63 -12.86 -27.58
CA ALA A 110 2.60 -12.60 -26.52
C ALA A 110 3.52 -11.34 -26.57
N ASP A 111 3.29 -10.41 -27.51
CA ASP A 111 4.06 -9.17 -27.77
C ASP A 111 3.27 -7.86 -27.54
N GLY A 112 2.04 -7.92 -27.02
CA GLY A 112 1.27 -6.70 -26.70
C GLY A 112 1.88 -5.89 -25.55
N LYS A 113 2.27 -4.63 -25.79
CA LYS A 113 2.67 -3.70 -24.72
C LYS A 113 1.56 -3.62 -23.65
N PRO A 114 1.89 -3.73 -22.35
CA PRO A 114 0.89 -3.63 -21.28
C PRO A 114 0.28 -2.23 -21.22
N TYR A 115 -0.99 -2.18 -20.80
CA TYR A 115 -1.59 -0.95 -20.30
C TYR A 115 -1.10 -0.74 -18.87
N LYS A 116 -0.49 0.41 -18.61
CA LYS A 116 0.15 0.72 -17.34
C LYS A 116 -0.74 1.61 -16.48
N ASN A 117 -0.82 1.30 -15.19
CA ASN A 117 -1.53 2.08 -14.18
C ASN A 117 -0.69 2.08 -12.91
N CYS A 118 -0.58 3.22 -12.22
CA CYS A 118 0.27 3.35 -11.05
C CYS A 118 -0.39 4.19 -9.95
N TRP A 119 -0.23 3.75 -8.70
CA TRP A 119 -0.68 4.45 -7.51
C TRP A 119 0.44 4.57 -6.50
N HIS A 120 0.63 5.76 -5.94
CA HIS A 120 1.62 6.00 -4.90
C HIS A 120 0.96 6.55 -3.64
N LEU A 121 1.43 6.08 -2.50
CA LEU A 121 1.16 6.60 -1.17
C LEU A 121 2.49 6.89 -0.50
N ASP A 122 2.79 8.16 -0.28
CA ASP A 122 4.02 8.64 0.33
C ASP A 122 3.72 9.70 1.42
N LYS A 123 4.78 10.18 2.04
CA LYS A 123 4.73 11.23 3.06
C LYS A 123 5.24 12.55 2.49
N HIS A 124 4.51 13.65 2.74
CA HIS A 124 4.91 14.97 2.27
C HIS A 124 6.28 15.40 2.85
N ILE A 125 7.13 15.96 1.97
CA ILE A 125 8.47 16.47 2.32
C ILE A 125 8.41 18.01 2.43
N ASP A 126 8.60 18.55 3.63
CA ASP A 126 8.52 20.01 3.95
C ASP A 126 9.60 20.92 3.29
N SER A 127 10.15 20.54 2.15
CA SER A 127 11.29 21.25 1.54
C SER A 127 10.90 22.57 0.87
N THR A 128 9.62 22.76 0.52
CA THR A 128 9.07 24.00 -0.09
C THR A 128 7.57 24.12 0.19
N GLU A 129 7.03 25.34 0.29
CA GLU A 129 5.58 25.54 0.31
C GLU A 129 4.94 24.85 -0.90
N PRO A 130 3.96 23.95 -0.68
CA PRO A 130 3.37 23.20 -1.77
C PRO A 130 2.54 24.13 -2.67
N LYS A 131 2.66 23.95 -4.00
CA LYS A 131 1.88 24.72 -5.00
C LYS A 131 0.37 24.42 -4.96
N TYR A 132 0.00 23.26 -4.41
CA TYR A 132 -1.37 22.78 -4.31
C TYR A 132 -1.65 22.35 -2.86
N THR A 133 -2.84 21.82 -2.61
CA THR A 133 -3.14 21.17 -1.34
C THR A 133 -2.36 19.86 -1.21
N HIS A 134 -1.62 19.68 -0.10
CA HIS A 134 -0.79 18.51 0.16
C HIS A 134 -1.05 17.95 1.57
N PRO A 135 -1.86 16.88 1.69
CA PRO A 135 -1.99 16.14 2.93
C PRO A 135 -0.66 15.50 3.36
N THR A 136 -0.45 15.30 4.66
CA THR A 136 0.76 14.63 5.20
C THR A 136 1.00 13.27 4.55
N TYR A 137 -0.07 12.47 4.44
CA TYR A 137 -0.08 11.20 3.70
C TYR A 137 -1.09 11.31 2.59
N HIS A 138 -0.67 11.01 1.37
CA HIS A 138 -1.54 11.16 0.22
C HIS A 138 -1.45 10.01 -0.74
N PHE A 139 -2.60 9.46 -1.09
CA PHE A 139 -2.73 8.44 -2.12
C PHE A 139 -3.09 9.12 -3.43
N HIS A 140 -2.30 8.89 -4.48
CA HIS A 140 -2.52 9.51 -5.78
C HIS A 140 -2.27 8.54 -6.93
N PHE A 141 -3.01 8.75 -8.01
CA PHE A 141 -2.78 8.11 -9.30
C PHE A 141 -1.71 8.88 -10.08
N GLY A 142 -0.75 8.19 -10.68
CA GLY A 142 0.38 8.82 -11.41
C GLY A 142 1.73 8.26 -11.00
N GLY A 143 2.81 9.02 -11.28
CA GLY A 143 4.18 8.77 -10.83
C GLY A 143 5.16 8.36 -11.93
N GLU A 144 6.42 8.10 -11.56
CA GLU A 144 7.54 7.86 -12.50
C GLU A 144 7.20 6.75 -13.51
N TYR A 145 6.43 5.73 -13.07
CA TYR A 145 6.02 4.62 -13.93
C TYR A 145 5.15 5.04 -15.14
N LEU A 146 4.44 6.18 -15.04
CA LEU A 146 3.57 6.72 -16.10
C LEU A 146 4.21 7.89 -16.86
N GLU A 147 5.35 8.43 -16.40
CA GLU A 147 6.00 9.57 -17.05
C GLU A 147 6.51 9.20 -18.46
N GLY A 148 6.15 10.00 -19.46
CA GLY A 148 6.59 9.81 -20.85
C GLY A 148 5.86 8.72 -21.62
N LEU A 149 4.80 8.11 -21.08
CA LEU A 149 3.95 7.17 -21.81
C LEU A 149 2.99 7.90 -22.77
N ASP A 150 2.80 7.34 -23.96
CA ASP A 150 1.75 7.77 -24.90
C ASP A 150 0.39 7.29 -24.40
N THR A 151 -0.43 8.21 -23.88
CA THR A 151 -1.74 7.91 -23.27
C THR A 151 -2.89 7.89 -24.30
N GLY A 152 -2.59 8.05 -25.59
CA GLY A 152 -3.59 8.18 -26.65
C GLY A 152 -4.42 9.46 -26.52
N GLU A 153 -5.71 9.40 -26.90
CA GLU A 153 -6.65 10.55 -26.85
C GLU A 153 -7.20 10.85 -25.45
N ILE A 154 -6.76 10.12 -24.42
CA ILE A 154 -7.20 10.32 -23.04
C ILE A 154 -6.21 11.25 -22.33
N SER A 155 -6.69 12.43 -21.94
CA SER A 155 -5.97 13.32 -21.03
C SER A 155 -5.97 12.72 -19.62
N ILE A 156 -4.85 12.11 -19.23
CA ILE A 156 -4.62 11.70 -17.84
C ILE A 156 -4.16 12.93 -17.07
N PHE A 157 -5.07 13.55 -16.32
CA PHE A 157 -4.70 14.57 -15.33
C PHE A 157 -4.04 13.89 -14.13
N SER A 158 -3.07 14.56 -13.50
CA SER A 158 -2.66 14.20 -12.15
C SER A 158 -3.90 14.25 -11.25
N SER A 159 -4.34 13.10 -10.72
CA SER A 159 -5.48 13.05 -9.82
C SER A 159 -5.19 13.90 -8.58
N PRO A 160 -6.20 14.55 -7.97
CA PRO A 160 -5.99 15.23 -6.69
C PRO A 160 -5.45 14.23 -5.66
N ARG A 161 -4.52 14.72 -4.83
CA ARG A 161 -3.94 13.97 -3.72
C ARG A 161 -5.01 13.74 -2.65
N LEU A 162 -5.37 12.49 -2.40
CA LEU A 162 -6.40 12.16 -1.41
C LEU A 162 -5.74 11.78 -0.08
N PRO A 163 -6.16 12.38 1.06
CA PRO A 163 -5.75 11.92 2.38
C PRO A 163 -6.01 10.44 2.57
N HIS A 164 -4.99 9.69 2.94
CA HIS A 164 -5.12 8.26 3.22
C HIS A 164 -4.14 7.85 4.33
N PRO A 165 -4.52 6.97 5.26
CA PRO A 165 -3.57 6.48 6.26
C PRO A 165 -2.45 5.65 5.63
N PRO A 166 -1.22 5.67 6.18
CA PRO A 166 -0.12 4.86 5.65
C PRO A 166 -0.43 3.36 5.71
N MET A 167 0.21 2.60 4.82
CA MET A 167 0.10 1.14 4.72
C MET A 167 1.49 0.49 4.74
N ASP A 168 1.61 -0.63 5.47
CA ASP A 168 2.73 -1.58 5.39
C ASP A 168 2.39 -2.72 4.41
N ILE A 169 3.29 -3.70 4.26
CA ILE A 169 3.07 -4.88 3.42
C ILE A 169 1.76 -5.64 3.71
N PHE A 170 1.31 -5.69 4.97
CA PHE A 170 0.11 -6.44 5.34
C PHE A 170 -1.16 -5.68 4.96
N LEU A 171 -1.19 -4.37 5.26
CA LEU A 171 -2.28 -3.49 4.84
C LEU A 171 -2.33 -3.34 3.33
N GLY A 172 -1.17 -3.30 2.68
CA GLY A 172 -1.01 -3.30 1.23
C GLY A 172 -1.61 -4.52 0.56
N PHE A 173 -1.22 -5.70 1.03
CA PHE A 173 -1.84 -6.96 0.60
C PHE A 173 -3.35 -6.93 0.81
N HIS A 174 -3.80 -6.52 2.01
CA HIS A 174 -5.22 -6.45 2.34
C HIS A 174 -5.98 -5.50 1.40
N PHE A 175 -5.39 -4.36 1.07
CA PHE A 175 -5.91 -3.39 0.12
C PHE A 175 -6.05 -4.02 -1.27
N ILE A 176 -4.99 -4.68 -1.78
CA ILE A 176 -4.99 -5.29 -3.12
C ILE A 176 -6.09 -6.35 -3.24
N ILE A 177 -6.15 -7.31 -2.31
CA ILE A 177 -7.16 -8.38 -2.37
C ILE A 177 -8.59 -7.88 -2.14
N SER A 178 -8.76 -6.71 -1.51
CA SER A 178 -10.08 -6.12 -1.26
C SER A 178 -10.61 -5.33 -2.45
N ASN A 179 -9.71 -4.77 -3.26
CA ASN A 179 -10.09 -3.87 -4.35
C ASN A 179 -9.98 -4.51 -5.74
N PHE A 180 -9.03 -5.43 -5.95
CA PHE A 180 -8.78 -6.01 -7.27
C PHE A 180 -9.24 -7.47 -7.41
N TYR A 181 -9.37 -8.19 -6.29
CA TYR A 181 -9.86 -9.56 -6.28
C TYR A 181 -11.35 -9.60 -5.89
N SER A 182 -12.22 -9.70 -6.90
CA SER A 182 -13.66 -9.92 -6.71
C SER A 182 -13.90 -11.19 -5.90
N SER A 183 -14.52 -11.09 -4.72
CA SER A 183 -14.81 -12.26 -3.88
C SER A 183 -15.77 -13.28 -4.53
N LYS A 184 -16.48 -12.87 -5.58
CA LYS A 184 -17.30 -13.75 -6.41
C LYS A 184 -16.45 -14.66 -7.30
N ASP A 185 -15.37 -14.12 -7.87
CA ASP A 185 -14.50 -14.85 -8.80
C ASP A 185 -13.30 -15.50 -8.09
N PHE A 186 -12.99 -15.01 -6.89
CA PHE A 186 -11.87 -15.44 -6.06
C PHE A 186 -12.35 -15.76 -4.63
N PRO A 187 -12.90 -16.96 -4.40
CA PRO A 187 -13.44 -17.37 -3.09
C PRO A 187 -12.43 -17.26 -1.95
N PHE A 188 -11.13 -17.46 -2.26
CA PHE A 188 -10.03 -17.36 -1.29
C PHE A 188 -10.03 -16.02 -0.53
N VAL A 189 -10.53 -14.94 -1.14
CA VAL A 189 -10.59 -13.61 -0.52
C VAL A 189 -11.41 -13.65 0.77
N ASN A 190 -12.59 -14.28 0.72
CA ASN A 190 -13.47 -14.40 1.88
C ASN A 190 -12.92 -15.43 2.88
N GLU A 191 -12.37 -16.53 2.38
CA GLU A 191 -11.77 -17.57 3.23
C GLU A 191 -10.60 -17.00 4.05
N LEU A 192 -9.64 -16.35 3.40
CA LEU A 192 -8.49 -15.72 4.06
C LEU A 192 -8.92 -14.63 5.04
N LYS A 193 -9.85 -13.76 4.65
CA LYS A 193 -10.41 -12.72 5.53
C LYS A 193 -11.16 -13.31 6.73
N GLY A 194 -11.68 -14.54 6.62
CA GLY A 194 -12.31 -15.28 7.70
C GLY A 194 -11.33 -15.95 8.67
N LYS A 195 -10.06 -16.16 8.28
CA LYS A 195 -9.05 -16.78 9.16
C LYS A 195 -8.68 -15.82 10.30
N TYR A 196 -8.80 -16.30 11.54
CA TYR A 196 -8.55 -15.49 12.74
C TYR A 196 -7.13 -14.93 12.76
N GLU A 197 -6.12 -15.74 12.41
CA GLU A 197 -4.72 -15.35 12.40
C GLU A 197 -4.45 -14.22 11.41
N TYR A 198 -5.08 -14.27 10.22
CA TYR A 198 -5.00 -13.18 9.25
C TYR A 198 -5.59 -11.89 9.80
N GLN A 199 -6.78 -11.96 10.41
CA GLN A 199 -7.41 -10.79 11.04
C GLN A 199 -6.55 -10.19 12.14
N GLN A 200 -5.86 -11.01 12.94
CA GLN A 200 -4.96 -10.53 13.98
C GLN A 200 -3.74 -9.81 13.41
N ILE A 201 -3.16 -10.31 12.31
CA ILE A 201 -2.05 -9.65 11.60
C ILE A 201 -2.48 -8.28 11.10
N ILE A 202 -3.64 -8.21 10.41
CA ILE A 202 -4.19 -6.95 9.90
C ILE A 202 -4.50 -5.98 11.05
N ARG A 203 -5.11 -6.46 12.14
CA ARG A 203 -5.42 -5.62 13.30
C ARG A 203 -4.15 -5.02 13.92
N ARG A 204 -3.08 -5.80 14.08
CA ARG A 204 -1.79 -5.26 14.59
C ARG A 204 -1.22 -4.21 13.64
N ALA A 205 -1.33 -4.41 12.33
CA ALA A 205 -0.90 -3.41 11.34
C ALA A 205 -1.72 -2.12 11.41
N GLN A 206 -3.05 -2.23 11.56
CA GLN A 206 -3.93 -1.08 11.79
C GLN A 206 -3.62 -0.38 13.11
N GLU A 207 -3.35 -1.13 14.18
CA GLU A 207 -2.95 -0.56 15.48
C GLU A 207 -1.61 0.18 15.40
N ARG A 208 -0.66 -0.28 14.59
CA ARG A 208 0.61 0.42 14.30
C ARG A 208 0.39 1.73 13.56
N LEU A 209 -0.34 1.69 12.44
CA LEU A 209 -0.33 2.75 11.42
C LEU A 209 -1.60 3.60 11.39
N TRP A 210 -2.76 2.96 11.51
CA TRP A 210 -4.06 3.63 11.33
C TRP A 210 -4.61 4.21 12.63
N SER A 211 -4.40 3.55 13.76
CA SER A 211 -4.80 4.06 15.07
C SER A 211 -4.26 5.47 15.37
N PRO A 212 -2.96 5.77 15.21
CA PRO A 212 -2.47 7.15 15.43
C PRO A 212 -3.02 8.13 14.39
N TYR A 213 -3.18 7.71 13.13
CA TYR A 213 -3.78 8.54 12.07
C TYR A 213 -5.22 8.92 12.39
N PHE A 214 -6.09 7.97 12.76
CA PHE A 214 -7.50 8.25 13.05
C PHE A 214 -7.73 8.97 14.38
N LYS A 215 -6.79 8.86 15.33
CA LYS A 215 -6.81 9.70 16.54
C LYS A 215 -6.70 11.19 16.24
N ALA A 216 -6.20 11.59 15.06
CA ALA A 216 -6.18 13.00 14.65
C ALA A 216 -7.54 13.70 14.72
N PHE A 217 -8.64 12.94 14.60
CA PHE A 217 -10.01 13.45 14.63
C PHE A 217 -10.62 13.42 16.04
N ASP A 218 -9.90 12.94 17.05
CA ASP A 218 -10.33 13.02 18.45
C ASP A 218 -10.06 14.45 18.97
N PRO A 219 -11.08 15.16 19.53
CA PRO A 219 -10.88 16.48 20.12
C PRO A 219 -9.82 16.54 21.24
N LYS A 220 -9.49 15.38 21.85
CA LYS A 220 -8.47 15.25 22.89
C LYS A 220 -7.08 14.92 22.34
N ASN A 221 -6.92 14.88 21.02
CA ASN A 221 -5.65 14.56 20.39
C ASN A 221 -4.59 15.62 20.71
N THR A 222 -3.44 15.16 21.22
CA THR A 222 -2.30 16.01 21.56
C THR A 222 -1.14 15.83 20.57
N HIS A 223 -1.34 15.06 19.50
CA HIS A 223 -0.33 14.76 18.51
C HIS A 223 -0.03 15.99 17.63
N GLN A 224 1.24 16.21 17.29
CA GLN A 224 1.69 17.39 16.55
C GLN A 224 1.62 17.20 15.03
N ASP A 225 1.96 16.01 14.50
CA ASP A 225 1.89 15.77 13.06
C ASP A 225 0.48 15.32 12.59
N PHE A 226 -0.16 14.40 13.30
CA PHE A 226 -1.53 13.96 13.06
C PHE A 226 -2.57 14.95 13.60
N THR A 227 -2.70 16.10 12.95
CA THR A 227 -3.75 17.10 13.21
C THR A 227 -4.75 17.14 12.05
N MET A 228 -5.96 17.66 12.29
CA MET A 228 -6.98 17.76 11.25
C MET A 228 -6.55 18.62 10.06
N SER A 229 -5.82 19.71 10.30
CA SER A 229 -5.27 20.56 9.24
C SER A 229 -4.18 19.86 8.41
N ASN A 230 -3.37 19.01 9.04
CA ASN A 230 -2.30 18.29 8.37
C ASN A 230 -2.83 17.11 7.54
N LEU A 231 -3.82 16.39 8.06
CA LEU A 231 -4.43 15.26 7.38
C LEU A 231 -5.47 15.68 6.34
N PHE A 232 -6.27 16.70 6.64
CA PHE A 232 -7.32 17.20 5.76
C PHE A 232 -7.16 18.72 5.57
N PRO A 233 -6.13 19.16 4.83
CA PRO A 233 -5.87 20.59 4.60
C PRO A 233 -6.97 21.35 3.86
N LEU A 234 -7.94 20.66 3.26
CA LEU A 234 -9.14 21.28 2.68
C LEU A 234 -10.22 21.60 3.73
N TYR A 235 -10.09 21.09 4.95
CA TYR A 235 -11.03 21.37 6.02
C TYR A 235 -10.79 22.76 6.59
N ILE A 236 -11.82 23.61 6.49
CA ILE A 236 -11.82 24.97 7.05
C ILE A 236 -12.75 24.94 8.26
N SER A 237 -12.19 25.20 9.45
CA SER A 237 -12.92 25.31 10.72
C SER A 237 -13.54 26.69 10.92
#